data_AF-A0A8J3IR25-F1
#
_entry.id   AF-A0A8J3IR25-F1
#
_cell.length_a   1.000
_cell.length_b   1.000
_cell.length_c   1.000
_cell.angle_alpha   90.00
_cell.angle_beta   90.00
_cell.angle_gamma   90.00
#
_symmetry.space_group_name_H-M   'P 1'
#
loop_
_entity.id
_entity.type
_entity.pdbx_description
1 polymer ?
#
loop_
_entity_poly.entity_id
_entity_poly.type
_entity_poly.pdbx_seq_one_letter_code
_entity_poly.pdbx_strand_id
1 'polypeptide(L)'
;MLHLPRFLERLFRRETSYSSESETSLFKRLHLHLTFWYSAVLGGALLIFCLVIYFSVQYLLFSSVRGELATQAQIIAGPRRESGSFCNRQQPPNPRPGPAIRPMPPRVLVACFDQSGQQLPTETANEQSFQALIPGEFLDNSLVKSALQRDNQTDIVDTGDTYGHIYRYAHVITNPETRTVEGVILIGESIAPQESALNILLIVLISTGGLVLLGAVAGGLFLSHRAMQPARLAFTRQQSFIANASHELRTPLTFLCANAEILLEERNYLPPEDVTLLEDIQTEATHMAALANNMLTLARLDMGDIKLHHEHDILDLTALAESAVRQGKALADQRDIHLRAEGPKPLYVIGDPILLEQTILVLLENAIKYNRPNGQVVLCTSQENDTVRLEVQDTGIGIAPEHLPRLGERFYRVDKARSRAVGGTGLGLSIARGIIRAHGGSLQFVSQPEQGTAVKITLPAMNAPLRPRVAEGG
;
A
#
# COMPACT_ATOMS: atom_id res chain seq x y z
N MET A 1 47.80 -17.74 20.20
CA MET A 1 46.55 -18.41 19.78
C MET A 1 45.39 -17.52 20.18
N LEU A 2 45.01 -16.60 19.27
CA LEU A 2 43.85 -16.71 18.36
C LEU A 2 42.57 -16.20 19.07
N HIS A 3 42.31 -14.90 19.13
CA HIS A 3 41.66 -14.07 18.08
C HIS A 3 40.49 -14.77 17.38
N LEU A 4 39.26 -14.61 17.89
CA LEU A 4 38.01 -14.47 17.10
C LEU A 4 36.79 -14.26 18.03
N PRO A 5 36.48 -13.02 18.46
CA PRO A 5 35.05 -12.64 18.32
C PRO A 5 34.82 -11.16 17.94
N ARG A 6 35.84 -10.40 17.52
CA ARG A 6 35.66 -8.99 17.10
C ARG A 6 35.41 -8.79 15.60
N PHE A 7 35.36 -9.86 14.81
CA PHE A 7 35.16 -9.79 13.36
C PHE A 7 33.69 -9.97 12.94
N LEU A 8 32.90 -10.72 13.70
CA LEU A 8 31.49 -10.98 13.37
C LEU A 8 30.52 -9.86 13.83
N GLU A 9 30.86 -9.13 14.89
CA GLU A 9 30.06 -7.97 15.35
C GLU A 9 30.25 -6.73 14.45
N ARG A 10 31.35 -6.69 13.68
CA ARG A 10 31.58 -5.65 12.64
C ARG A 10 30.92 -5.97 11.30
N LEU A 11 30.49 -7.22 11.08
CA LEU A 11 29.80 -7.62 9.85
C LEU A 11 28.28 -7.41 9.89
N PHE A 12 27.67 -7.31 11.08
CA PHE A 12 26.23 -7.09 11.23
C PHE A 12 25.82 -5.65 11.63
N ARG A 13 26.78 -4.73 11.82
CA ARG A 13 26.51 -3.34 12.22
C ARG A 13 26.85 -2.30 11.15
N ARG A 14 26.87 -2.71 9.88
CA ARG A 14 27.15 -1.82 8.74
C ARG A 14 26.22 -2.08 7.56
N GLU A 15 24.92 -2.12 7.82
CA GLU A 15 23.91 -2.15 6.76
C GLU A 15 22.64 -1.34 7.09
N THR A 16 22.74 -0.34 7.97
CA THR A 16 21.77 0.77 7.98
C THR A 16 22.22 1.83 6.99
N SER A 17 22.11 1.53 5.69
CA SER A 17 22.26 2.52 4.63
C SER A 17 20.94 3.27 4.46
N TYR A 18 20.78 4.30 5.29
CA TYR A 18 19.70 5.28 5.24
C TYR A 18 20.00 6.27 4.10
N SER A 19 19.72 5.91 2.85
CA SER A 19 19.53 6.90 1.75
C SER A 19 19.13 6.31 0.38
N SER A 20 19.19 4.98 0.16
CA SER A 20 18.58 4.38 -1.05
C SER A 20 17.11 4.00 -0.90
N GLU A 21 16.54 4.17 0.30
CA GLU A 21 15.19 3.73 0.63
C GLU A 21 14.11 4.60 -0.01
N SER A 22 14.27 5.88 -0.34
CA SER A 22 13.10 6.69 -0.76
C SER A 22 12.56 6.30 -2.14
N GLU A 23 13.40 6.03 -3.14
CA GLU A 23 12.93 5.62 -4.47
C GLU A 23 12.67 4.11 -4.56
N THR A 24 13.52 3.29 -3.93
CA THR A 24 13.27 1.84 -3.86
C THR A 24 12.05 1.53 -2.99
N SER A 25 11.76 2.30 -1.93
CA SER A 25 10.53 2.14 -1.13
C SER A 25 9.30 2.71 -1.80
N LEU A 26 9.40 3.69 -2.70
CA LEU A 26 8.25 4.20 -3.44
C LEU A 26 7.75 3.15 -4.44
N PHE A 27 8.65 2.54 -5.21
CA PHE A 27 8.32 1.39 -6.05
C PHE A 27 7.90 0.18 -5.20
N LYS A 28 8.59 -0.12 -4.08
CA LYS A 28 8.23 -1.24 -3.20
C LYS A 28 6.86 -1.06 -2.53
N ARG A 29 6.48 0.16 -2.11
CA ARG A 29 5.14 0.50 -1.56
C ARG A 29 4.06 0.43 -2.63
N LEU A 30 4.31 0.99 -3.81
CA LEU A 30 3.37 0.90 -4.92
C LEU A 30 3.09 -0.57 -5.29
N HIS A 31 4.13 -1.41 -5.25
CA HIS A 31 4.02 -2.85 -5.56
C HIS A 31 3.35 -3.66 -4.46
N LEU A 32 3.66 -3.39 -3.19
CA LEU A 32 2.96 -4.00 -2.06
C LEU A 32 1.49 -3.66 -2.11
N HIS A 33 1.17 -2.41 -2.45
CA HIS A 33 -0.22 -1.97 -2.59
C HIS A 33 -0.92 -2.69 -3.75
N LEU A 34 -0.30 -2.78 -4.94
CA LEU A 34 -0.88 -3.48 -6.10
C LEU A 34 -1.04 -4.99 -5.87
N THR A 35 0.00 -5.68 -5.38
CA THR A 35 -0.08 -7.12 -5.09
C THR A 35 -1.10 -7.40 -3.99
N PHE A 36 -1.12 -6.60 -2.92
CA PHE A 36 -2.15 -6.70 -1.88
C PHE A 36 -3.55 -6.45 -2.45
N TRP A 37 -3.72 -5.47 -3.32
CA TRP A 37 -5.02 -5.16 -3.93
C TRP A 37 -5.53 -6.31 -4.82
N TYR A 38 -4.68 -6.84 -5.70
CA TYR A 38 -5.04 -7.99 -6.54
C TYR A 38 -5.28 -9.27 -5.72
N SER A 39 -4.47 -9.53 -4.69
CA SER A 39 -4.70 -10.65 -3.78
C SER A 39 -5.95 -10.47 -2.93
N ALA A 40 -6.29 -9.25 -2.53
CA ALA A 40 -7.52 -8.93 -1.80
C ALA A 40 -8.76 -9.11 -2.67
N VAL A 41 -8.72 -8.65 -3.93
CA VAL A 41 -9.81 -8.87 -4.90
C VAL A 41 -10.00 -10.36 -5.17
N LEU A 42 -8.91 -11.10 -5.40
CA LEU A 42 -8.97 -12.54 -5.60
C LEU A 42 -9.50 -13.26 -4.36
N GLY A 43 -9.02 -12.88 -3.17
CA GLY A 43 -9.50 -13.43 -1.90
C GLY A 43 -10.99 -13.16 -1.67
N GLY A 44 -11.46 -11.96 -1.99
CA GLY A 44 -12.88 -11.60 -1.93
C GLY A 44 -13.73 -12.42 -2.90
N ALA A 45 -13.28 -12.56 -4.15
CA ALA A 45 -13.97 -13.38 -5.15
C ALA A 45 -14.03 -14.87 -4.73
N LEU A 46 -12.93 -15.40 -4.20
CA LEU A 46 -12.85 -16.79 -3.73
C LEU A 46 -13.73 -17.01 -2.51
N LEU A 47 -13.80 -16.05 -1.57
CA LEU A 47 -14.70 -16.10 -0.43
C LEU A 47 -16.16 -16.14 -0.87
N ILE A 48 -16.57 -15.26 -1.79
CA ILE A 48 -17.93 -15.25 -2.33
C ILE A 48 -18.26 -16.60 -2.98
N PHE A 49 -17.33 -17.13 -3.78
CA PHE A 49 -17.50 -18.43 -4.42
C PHE A 49 -17.65 -19.57 -3.40
N CYS A 50 -16.82 -19.60 -2.36
CA CYS A 50 -16.91 -20.56 -1.26
C CYS A 50 -18.26 -20.47 -0.53
N LEU A 51 -18.74 -19.25 -0.22
CA LEU A 51 -20.04 -19.05 0.43
C LEU A 51 -21.19 -19.55 -0.45
N VAL A 52 -21.18 -19.23 -1.75
CA VAL A 52 -22.21 -19.69 -2.69
C VAL A 52 -22.25 -21.21 -2.76
N ILE A 53 -21.08 -21.88 -2.85
CA ILE A 53 -21.02 -23.34 -2.85
C ILE A 53 -21.55 -23.92 -1.53
N TYR A 54 -21.09 -23.40 -0.39
CA TYR A 54 -21.48 -23.89 0.92
C TYR A 54 -23.00 -23.83 1.12
N PHE A 55 -23.60 -22.65 0.92
CA PHE A 55 -25.05 -22.48 1.11
C PHE A 55 -25.87 -23.24 0.07
N SER A 56 -25.37 -23.36 -1.17
CA SER A 56 -26.04 -24.16 -2.20
C SER A 56 -26.07 -25.64 -1.84
N VAL A 57 -24.94 -26.22 -1.43
CA VAL A 57 -24.88 -27.63 -1.00
C VAL A 57 -25.68 -27.85 0.28
N GLN A 58 -25.61 -26.95 1.25
CA GLN A 58 -26.45 -27.00 2.45
C GLN A 58 -27.93 -27.02 2.09
N TYR A 59 -28.38 -26.11 1.21
CA TYR A 59 -29.76 -26.08 0.76
C TYR A 59 -30.18 -27.39 0.07
N LEU A 60 -29.33 -27.94 -0.81
CA LEU A 60 -29.59 -29.20 -1.50
C LEU A 60 -29.70 -30.40 -0.54
N LEU A 61 -28.80 -30.51 0.44
CA LEU A 61 -28.81 -31.62 1.40
C LEU A 61 -30.06 -31.57 2.31
N PHE A 62 -30.40 -30.40 2.85
CA PHE A 62 -31.53 -30.26 3.77
C PHE A 62 -32.89 -30.31 3.05
N SER A 63 -32.99 -29.80 1.82
CA SER A 63 -34.21 -29.92 1.02
C SER A 63 -34.52 -31.37 0.64
N SER A 64 -33.49 -32.19 0.40
CA SER A 64 -33.65 -33.64 0.19
C SER A 64 -34.27 -34.33 1.41
N VAL A 65 -33.75 -34.06 2.61
CA VAL A 65 -34.28 -34.63 3.87
C VAL A 65 -35.73 -34.22 4.09
N ARG A 66 -36.04 -32.93 3.90
CA ARG A 66 -37.43 -32.43 4.00
C ARG A 66 -38.37 -33.15 3.03
N GLY A 67 -37.96 -33.32 1.77
CA GLY A 67 -38.76 -34.00 0.75
C GLY A 67 -39.00 -35.48 1.06
N GLU A 68 -37.98 -36.18 1.55
CA GLU A 68 -38.07 -37.59 1.95
C GLU A 68 -39.00 -37.78 3.16
N LEU A 69 -38.84 -36.97 4.21
CA LEU A 69 -39.70 -37.03 5.40
C LEU A 69 -41.16 -36.69 5.07
N ALA A 70 -41.41 -35.70 4.22
CA ALA A 70 -42.77 -35.37 3.78
C ALA A 70 -43.42 -36.52 2.99
N THR A 71 -42.64 -37.19 2.13
CA THR A 71 -43.11 -38.36 1.36
C THR A 71 -43.42 -39.54 2.29
N GLN A 72 -42.53 -39.83 3.24
CA GLN A 72 -42.74 -40.88 4.24
C GLN A 72 -43.96 -40.59 5.13
N ALA A 73 -44.17 -39.33 5.51
CA ALA A 73 -45.35 -38.91 6.28
C ALA A 73 -46.66 -39.21 5.53
N GLN A 74 -46.71 -38.91 4.23
CA GLN A 74 -47.87 -39.23 3.41
C GLN A 74 -48.09 -40.74 3.25
N ILE A 75 -47.02 -41.53 3.11
CA ILE A 75 -47.11 -42.99 3.04
C ILE A 75 -47.64 -43.57 4.35
N ILE A 76 -47.16 -43.09 5.49
CA ILE A 76 -47.63 -43.52 6.81
C ILE A 76 -49.08 -43.06 7.04
N ALA A 77 -49.46 -41.86 6.57
CA ALA A 77 -50.83 -41.34 6.65
C ALA A 77 -51.83 -41.94 5.65
N GLY A 78 -51.44 -42.91 4.81
CA GLY A 78 -52.27 -43.43 3.70
C GLY A 78 -53.65 -44.02 4.09
N PRO A 79 -54.46 -44.46 3.11
CA PRO A 79 -55.91 -44.61 3.27
C PRO A 79 -56.34 -45.57 4.39
N ARG A 80 -57.33 -45.09 5.16
CA ARG A 80 -58.01 -45.74 6.29
C ARG A 80 -58.37 -47.19 5.95
N ARG A 81 -57.91 -48.16 6.74
CA ARG A 81 -58.55 -49.49 6.81
C ARG A 81 -59.44 -49.53 8.05
N GLU A 82 -60.54 -50.26 7.93
CA GLU A 82 -61.79 -50.23 8.73
C GLU A 82 -61.68 -50.38 10.26
N SER A 83 -60.48 -50.41 10.85
CA SER A 83 -60.27 -50.56 12.29
C SER A 83 -59.26 -49.55 12.82
N GLY A 84 -59.76 -48.47 13.44
CA GLY A 84 -59.18 -47.76 14.59
C GLY A 84 -57.75 -47.18 14.49
N SER A 85 -57.67 -45.84 14.62
CA SER A 85 -56.47 -45.01 14.81
C SER A 85 -55.55 -44.78 13.59
N PHE A 86 -55.27 -43.51 13.30
CA PHE A 86 -54.32 -43.10 12.24
C PHE A 86 -52.85 -43.47 12.57
N CYS A 87 -52.59 -43.93 13.80
CA CYS A 87 -51.28 -44.31 14.30
C CYS A 87 -50.97 -45.81 14.23
N ASN A 88 -51.88 -46.63 13.68
CA ASN A 88 -51.76 -48.09 13.69
C ASN A 88 -50.95 -48.66 12.49
N ARG A 89 -50.19 -47.83 11.76
CA ARG A 89 -49.34 -48.29 10.66
C ARG A 89 -47.93 -48.57 11.16
N GLN A 90 -47.66 -49.87 11.25
CA GLN A 90 -46.36 -50.49 11.42
C GLN A 90 -45.25 -49.75 10.64
N GLN A 91 -44.16 -49.51 11.36
CA GLN A 91 -42.83 -49.22 10.85
C GLN A 91 -42.49 -50.11 9.64
N PRO A 92 -41.63 -49.67 8.68
CA PRO A 92 -41.24 -50.48 7.52
C PRO A 92 -40.84 -51.92 7.92
N PRO A 93 -41.05 -52.92 7.03
CA PRO A 93 -41.07 -54.33 7.38
C PRO A 93 -39.79 -54.77 8.12
N ASN A 94 -39.98 -55.45 9.25
CA ASN A 94 -38.92 -56.08 10.05
C ASN A 94 -37.93 -56.86 9.16
N PRO A 95 -36.60 -56.69 9.33
CA PRO A 95 -35.66 -57.69 8.85
C PRO A 95 -35.91 -59.01 9.59
N ARG A 96 -35.85 -60.13 8.86
CA ARG A 96 -36.06 -61.49 9.40
C ARG A 96 -35.19 -61.72 10.66
N PRO A 97 -35.68 -62.50 11.65
CA PRO A 97 -34.96 -62.69 12.90
C PRO A 97 -33.64 -63.41 12.67
N GLY A 98 -32.53 -62.67 12.78
CA GLY A 98 -31.18 -63.19 12.99
C GLY A 98 -30.82 -63.18 14.49
N PRO A 99 -29.71 -63.82 14.89
CA PRO A 99 -29.31 -63.91 16.29
C PRO A 99 -29.14 -62.52 16.92
N ALA A 100 -29.38 -62.42 18.22
CA ALA A 100 -29.47 -61.17 19.01
C ALA A 100 -28.31 -60.19 18.78
N ILE A 101 -28.47 -59.32 17.79
CA ILE A 101 -27.71 -58.10 17.61
C ILE A 101 -28.45 -57.02 18.41
N ARG A 102 -27.72 -56.19 19.17
CA ARG A 102 -28.30 -55.01 19.84
C ARG A 102 -29.22 -54.28 18.85
N PRO A 103 -30.44 -53.87 19.23
CA PRO A 103 -31.34 -53.19 18.31
C PRO A 103 -30.62 -51.96 17.75
N MET A 104 -30.37 -51.96 16.44
CA MET A 104 -29.81 -50.81 15.76
C MET A 104 -30.87 -49.71 15.79
N PRO A 105 -30.53 -48.47 16.18
CA PRO A 105 -31.49 -47.38 16.21
C PRO A 105 -32.16 -47.22 14.83
N PRO A 106 -33.49 -47.07 14.77
CA PRO A 106 -34.18 -46.91 13.50
C PRO A 106 -33.72 -45.62 12.79
N ARG A 107 -33.50 -45.71 11.48
CA ARG A 107 -33.09 -44.54 10.65
C ARG A 107 -34.11 -43.40 10.71
N VAL A 108 -35.39 -43.75 10.86
CA VAL A 108 -36.50 -42.81 10.92
C VAL A 108 -37.28 -43.05 12.20
N LEU A 109 -37.45 -41.98 12.98
CA LEU A 109 -38.26 -41.94 14.18
C LEU A 109 -39.68 -41.49 13.83
N VAL A 110 -40.68 -42.15 14.39
CA VAL A 110 -42.09 -41.82 14.19
C VAL A 110 -42.78 -41.77 15.55
N ALA A 111 -43.52 -40.70 15.81
CA ALA A 111 -44.36 -40.53 16.97
C ALA A 111 -45.70 -39.91 16.57
N CYS A 112 -46.71 -40.11 17.40
CA CYS A 112 -48.10 -39.87 17.06
C CYS A 112 -48.77 -39.09 18.18
N PHE A 113 -49.50 -38.02 17.83
CA PHE A 113 -50.09 -37.12 18.80
C PHE A 113 -51.55 -36.83 18.47
N ASP A 114 -52.39 -36.76 19.49
CA ASP A 114 -53.79 -36.39 19.35
C ASP A 114 -54.00 -34.87 19.10
N GLN A 115 -55.26 -34.45 19.04
CA GLN A 115 -55.65 -33.04 18.85
C GLN A 115 -55.22 -32.10 19.99
N SER A 116 -54.91 -32.64 21.18
CA SER A 116 -54.45 -31.87 22.33
C SER A 116 -52.91 -31.77 22.39
N GLY A 117 -52.21 -32.47 21.48
CA GLY A 117 -50.75 -32.59 21.49
C GLY A 117 -50.25 -33.59 22.54
N GLN A 118 -51.10 -34.51 23.00
CA GLN A 118 -50.72 -35.63 23.84
C GLN A 118 -50.32 -36.83 22.99
N GLN A 119 -49.24 -37.50 23.36
CA GLN A 119 -48.72 -38.66 22.64
C GLN A 119 -49.70 -39.84 22.76
N LEU A 120 -50.02 -40.46 21.62
CA LEU A 120 -50.86 -41.65 21.56
C LEU A 120 -50.01 -42.91 21.89
N PRO A 121 -50.53 -43.84 22.72
CA PRO A 121 -49.83 -45.08 23.04
C PRO A 121 -49.78 -46.02 21.83
N THR A 122 -48.66 -46.73 21.65
CA THR A 122 -48.54 -47.77 20.62
C THR A 122 -49.09 -49.11 21.13
N GLU A 123 -49.86 -49.82 20.30
CA GLU A 123 -50.73 -50.91 20.74
C GLU A 123 -50.01 -52.27 20.90
N THR A 124 -48.80 -52.46 20.36
CA THR A 124 -48.10 -53.76 20.45
C THR A 124 -46.88 -53.78 21.39
N ALA A 125 -46.63 -54.92 22.04
CA ALA A 125 -45.51 -55.12 22.95
C ALA A 125 -44.12 -54.97 22.28
N ASN A 126 -44.03 -55.24 20.97
CA ASN A 126 -42.81 -54.99 20.20
C ASN A 126 -42.56 -53.48 20.02
N GLU A 127 -43.61 -52.68 19.80
CA GLU A 127 -43.52 -51.23 19.63
C GLU A 127 -43.16 -50.48 20.92
N GLN A 128 -43.55 -51.00 22.09
CA GLN A 128 -43.15 -50.43 23.38
C GLN A 128 -41.63 -50.49 23.60
N SER A 129 -40.98 -51.56 23.10
CA SER A 129 -39.52 -51.69 23.14
C SER A 129 -38.82 -50.68 22.21
N PHE A 130 -39.42 -50.35 21.06
CA PHE A 130 -38.91 -49.33 20.15
C PHE A 130 -39.15 -47.91 20.65
N GLN A 131 -40.26 -47.64 21.35
CA GLN A 131 -40.53 -46.35 21.99
C GLN A 131 -39.47 -45.99 23.04
N ALA A 132 -38.94 -46.99 23.75
CA ALA A 132 -37.85 -46.79 24.72
C ALA A 132 -36.51 -46.37 24.06
N LEU A 133 -36.36 -46.51 22.74
CA LEU A 133 -35.18 -46.08 21.97
C LEU A 133 -35.32 -44.68 21.35
N ILE A 134 -36.50 -44.04 21.47
CA ILE A 134 -36.75 -42.69 20.94
C ILE A 134 -36.27 -41.66 21.99
N PRO A 135 -35.40 -40.70 21.62
CA PRO A 135 -34.98 -39.63 22.52
C PRO A 135 -36.15 -38.80 23.04
N GLY A 136 -36.11 -38.38 24.30
CA GLY A 136 -37.17 -37.56 24.90
C GLY A 136 -37.31 -36.20 24.22
N GLU A 137 -36.19 -35.65 23.74
CA GLU A 137 -36.11 -34.39 23.00
C GLU A 137 -36.85 -34.50 21.65
N PHE A 138 -36.83 -35.66 21.00
CA PHE A 138 -37.61 -35.89 19.79
C PHE A 138 -39.12 -35.81 20.08
N LEU A 139 -39.57 -36.30 21.23
CA LEU A 139 -40.97 -36.34 21.65
C LEU A 139 -41.50 -34.99 22.16
N ASP A 140 -40.68 -33.93 22.21
CA ASP A 140 -41.15 -32.59 22.58
C ASP A 140 -42.28 -32.12 21.65
N ASN A 141 -43.44 -31.80 22.24
CA ASN A 141 -44.67 -31.48 21.53
C ASN A 141 -44.78 -30.03 21.07
N SER A 142 -43.73 -29.22 21.22
CA SER A 142 -43.67 -27.83 20.74
C SER A 142 -43.95 -27.71 19.23
N LEU A 143 -43.31 -28.57 18.42
CA LEU A 143 -43.53 -28.62 16.96
C LEU A 143 -44.94 -29.07 16.62
N VAL A 144 -45.45 -30.08 17.33
CA VAL A 144 -46.80 -30.63 17.15
C VAL A 144 -47.86 -29.57 17.40
N LYS A 145 -47.76 -28.83 18.52
CA LYS A 145 -48.67 -27.72 18.85
C LYS A 145 -48.63 -26.62 17.80
N SER A 146 -47.45 -26.34 17.24
CA SER A 146 -47.29 -25.38 16.15
C SER A 146 -47.96 -25.87 14.85
N ALA A 147 -47.84 -27.16 14.55
CA ALA A 147 -48.46 -27.78 13.37
C ALA A 147 -49.99 -27.78 13.43
N LEU A 148 -50.56 -28.07 14.61
CA LEU A 148 -52.01 -27.99 14.85
C LEU A 148 -52.60 -26.58 14.56
N GLN A 149 -51.78 -25.52 14.61
CA GLN A 149 -52.23 -24.14 14.37
C GLN A 149 -51.93 -23.62 12.96
N ARG A 150 -50.79 -24.02 12.38
CA ARG A 150 -50.24 -23.41 11.15
C ARG A 150 -50.05 -24.39 10.01
N ASP A 151 -50.69 -25.55 10.07
CA ASP A 151 -50.49 -26.69 9.15
C ASP A 151 -49.07 -27.28 9.30
N ASN A 152 -48.67 -28.23 8.44
CA ASN A 152 -47.39 -28.95 8.53
C ASN A 152 -46.19 -28.06 8.87
N GLN A 153 -45.40 -28.44 9.89
CA GLN A 153 -44.23 -27.70 10.35
C GLN A 153 -42.97 -28.56 10.38
N THR A 154 -41.81 -27.91 10.39
CA THR A 154 -40.49 -28.56 10.56
C THR A 154 -39.63 -27.82 11.55
N ASP A 155 -38.80 -28.55 12.28
CA ASP A 155 -37.69 -27.99 13.06
C ASP A 155 -36.49 -28.95 13.13
N ILE A 156 -35.47 -28.55 13.88
CA ILE A 156 -34.30 -29.37 14.19
C ILE A 156 -34.16 -29.39 15.71
N VAL A 157 -33.98 -30.58 16.27
CA VAL A 157 -33.75 -30.78 17.71
C VAL A 157 -32.43 -31.49 17.95
N ASP A 158 -31.67 -31.03 18.94
CA ASP A 158 -30.46 -31.72 19.40
C ASP A 158 -30.86 -32.84 20.36
N THR A 159 -30.41 -34.07 20.07
CA THR A 159 -30.71 -35.27 20.85
C THR A 159 -29.45 -35.90 21.46
N GLY A 160 -28.34 -35.16 21.47
CA GLY A 160 -27.05 -35.60 22.03
C GLY A 160 -26.39 -36.72 21.22
N ASP A 161 -25.53 -37.49 21.88
CA ASP A 161 -24.54 -38.35 21.21
C ASP A 161 -25.11 -39.53 20.39
N THR A 162 -26.37 -39.93 20.61
CA THR A 162 -26.93 -41.15 19.97
C THR A 162 -27.43 -40.89 18.55
N TYR A 163 -28.12 -39.77 18.33
CA TYR A 163 -28.69 -39.40 17.02
C TYR A 163 -28.24 -38.02 16.54
N GLY A 164 -27.50 -37.26 17.35
CA GLY A 164 -27.08 -35.88 17.03
C GLY A 164 -28.28 -34.96 16.84
N HIS A 165 -28.20 -34.10 15.84
CA HIS A 165 -29.35 -33.30 15.43
C HIS A 165 -30.34 -34.14 14.62
N ILE A 166 -31.62 -34.05 14.97
CA ILE A 166 -32.72 -34.70 14.27
C ILE A 166 -33.56 -33.62 13.59
N TYR A 167 -33.77 -33.78 12.28
CA TYR A 167 -34.73 -32.97 11.54
C TYR A 167 -36.12 -33.56 11.72
N ARG A 168 -37.07 -32.78 12.23
CA ARG A 168 -38.44 -33.23 12.48
C ARG A 168 -39.41 -32.61 11.46
N TYR A 169 -40.38 -33.40 11.02
CA TYR A 169 -41.49 -33.05 10.17
C TYR A 169 -42.79 -33.45 10.86
N ALA A 170 -43.63 -32.48 11.17
CA ALA A 170 -44.94 -32.68 11.76
C ALA A 170 -46.01 -32.61 10.66
N HIS A 171 -46.66 -33.74 10.39
CA HIS A 171 -47.72 -33.87 9.41
C HIS A 171 -49.09 -33.87 10.08
N VAL A 172 -49.92 -32.87 9.76
CA VAL A 172 -51.28 -32.75 10.29
C VAL A 172 -52.20 -33.68 9.53
N ILE A 173 -52.90 -34.55 10.24
CA ILE A 173 -53.90 -35.43 9.65
C ILE A 173 -55.27 -34.80 9.79
N THR A 174 -55.97 -34.72 8.68
CA THR A 174 -57.35 -34.25 8.61
C THR A 174 -58.24 -35.37 8.12
N ASN A 175 -59.43 -35.46 8.69
CA ASN A 175 -60.46 -36.36 8.21
C ASN A 175 -60.94 -35.87 6.83
N PRO A 176 -60.90 -36.70 5.77
CA PRO A 176 -61.32 -36.28 4.43
C PRO A 176 -62.81 -35.95 4.34
N GLU A 177 -63.66 -36.51 5.21
CA GLU A 177 -65.11 -36.31 5.20
C GLU A 177 -65.52 -35.09 6.04
N THR A 178 -64.98 -34.95 7.25
CA THR A 178 -65.37 -33.87 8.19
C THR A 178 -64.45 -32.65 8.14
N ARG A 179 -63.30 -32.74 7.45
CA ARG A 179 -62.21 -31.73 7.44
C ARG A 179 -61.70 -31.32 8.82
N THR A 180 -61.98 -32.13 9.85
CA THR A 180 -61.48 -31.89 11.21
C THR A 180 -60.09 -32.50 11.35
N VAL A 181 -59.20 -31.81 12.06
CA VAL A 181 -57.88 -32.34 12.42
C VAL A 181 -58.06 -33.53 13.36
N GLU A 182 -57.47 -34.68 13.07
CA GLU A 182 -57.53 -35.89 13.92
C GLU A 182 -56.31 -36.02 14.83
N GLY A 183 -55.19 -35.46 14.40
CA GLY A 183 -53.93 -35.47 15.15
C GLY A 183 -52.75 -35.14 14.24
N VAL A 184 -51.55 -35.45 14.72
CA VAL A 184 -50.28 -35.16 14.04
C VAL A 184 -49.38 -36.39 14.06
N ILE A 185 -48.80 -36.72 12.91
CA ILE A 185 -47.67 -37.65 12.83
C ILE A 185 -46.39 -36.83 12.85
N LEU A 186 -45.54 -37.07 13.84
CA LEU A 186 -44.20 -36.52 13.94
C LEU A 186 -43.21 -37.55 13.39
N ILE A 187 -42.46 -37.17 12.37
CA ILE A 187 -41.40 -37.99 11.79
C ILE A 187 -40.08 -37.24 11.91
N GLY A 188 -38.98 -37.95 12.18
CA GLY A 188 -37.68 -37.33 12.02
C GLY A 188 -36.56 -38.30 11.70
N GLU A 189 -35.48 -37.74 11.19
CA GLU A 189 -34.27 -38.44 10.81
C GLU A 189 -33.04 -37.67 11.30
N SER A 190 -31.99 -38.41 11.68
CA SER A 190 -30.70 -37.82 12.04
C SER A 190 -30.07 -37.11 10.84
N ILE A 191 -29.73 -35.83 10.99
CA ILE A 191 -29.02 -35.04 9.99
C ILE A 191 -27.49 -35.00 10.23
N ALA A 192 -26.99 -35.80 11.16
CA ALA A 192 -25.55 -35.92 11.43
C ALA A 192 -24.71 -36.26 10.18
N PRO A 193 -25.17 -37.12 9.23
CA PRO A 193 -24.44 -37.35 7.97
C PRO A 193 -24.32 -36.10 7.10
N GLN A 194 -25.39 -35.30 7.02
CA GLN A 194 -25.46 -34.06 6.23
C GLN A 194 -24.57 -32.98 6.85
N GLU A 195 -24.58 -32.85 8.18
CA GLU A 195 -23.68 -31.94 8.91
C GLU A 195 -22.21 -32.36 8.76
N SER A 196 -21.93 -33.67 8.84
CA SER A 196 -20.58 -34.20 8.61
C SER A 196 -20.08 -33.91 7.20
N ALA A 197 -20.94 -34.09 6.18
CA ALA A 197 -20.62 -33.75 4.80
C ALA A 197 -20.36 -32.24 4.63
N LEU A 198 -21.15 -31.40 5.29
CA LEU A 198 -20.99 -29.94 5.25
C LEU A 198 -19.70 -29.48 5.95
N ASN A 199 -19.31 -30.12 7.05
CA ASN A 199 -18.04 -29.87 7.73
C ASN A 199 -16.84 -30.29 6.88
N ILE A 200 -16.91 -31.45 6.20
CA ILE A 200 -15.87 -31.88 5.25
C ILE A 200 -15.76 -30.86 4.11
N LEU A 201 -16.90 -30.43 3.55
CA LEU A 201 -16.92 -29.40 2.50
C LEU A 201 -16.26 -28.10 2.98
N LEU A 202 -16.56 -27.65 4.19
CA LEU A 202 -15.97 -26.45 4.78
C LEU A 202 -14.44 -26.57 4.91
N ILE A 203 -13.94 -27.70 5.41
CA ILE A 203 -12.50 -27.96 5.51
C ILE A 203 -11.84 -27.96 4.13
N VAL A 204 -12.47 -28.60 3.14
CA VAL A 204 -11.98 -28.62 1.74
C VAL A 204 -11.95 -27.22 1.15
N LEU A 205 -13.00 -26.41 1.32
CA LEU A 205 -13.07 -25.04 0.80
C LEU A 205 -12.02 -24.13 1.44
N ILE A 206 -11.84 -24.20 2.76
CA ILE A 206 -10.83 -23.39 3.46
C ILE A 206 -9.41 -23.80 3.07
N SER A 207 -9.12 -25.11 3.04
CA SER A 207 -7.78 -25.60 2.72
C SER A 207 -7.38 -25.32 1.27
N THR A 208 -8.27 -25.61 0.31
CA THR A 208 -8.03 -25.34 -1.11
C THR A 208 -7.99 -23.85 -1.40
N GLY A 209 -8.91 -23.06 -0.83
CA GLY A 209 -8.93 -21.61 -0.96
C GLY A 209 -7.68 -20.94 -0.41
N GLY A 210 -7.23 -21.37 0.78
CA GLY A 210 -5.99 -20.89 1.39
C GLY A 210 -4.76 -21.22 0.54
N LEU A 211 -4.67 -22.44 -0.01
CA LEU A 211 -3.58 -22.84 -0.88
C LEU A 211 -3.52 -22.01 -2.18
N VAL A 212 -4.68 -21.78 -2.81
CA VAL A 212 -4.78 -20.94 -4.02
C VAL A 212 -4.37 -19.50 -3.71
N LEU A 213 -4.82 -18.94 -2.59
CA LEU A 213 -4.47 -17.58 -2.19
C LEU A 213 -2.96 -17.43 -1.93
N LEU A 214 -2.36 -18.38 -1.21
CA LEU A 214 -0.91 -18.41 -0.96
C LEU A 214 -0.12 -18.51 -2.27
N GLY A 215 -0.55 -19.39 -3.19
CA GLY A 215 0.06 -19.51 -4.51
C GLY A 215 -0.03 -18.22 -5.33
N ALA A 216 -1.16 -17.53 -5.29
CA ALA A 216 -1.36 -16.26 -5.97
C ALA A 216 -0.46 -15.14 -5.41
N VAL A 217 -0.33 -15.06 -4.08
CA VAL A 217 0.59 -14.10 -3.43
C VAL A 217 2.04 -14.39 -3.83
N ALA A 218 2.49 -15.64 -3.71
CA ALA A 218 3.85 -16.04 -4.05
C ALA A 218 4.17 -15.83 -5.54
N GLY A 219 3.27 -16.25 -6.43
CA GLY A 219 3.40 -16.06 -7.87
C GLY A 219 3.38 -14.60 -8.27
N GLY A 220 2.54 -13.78 -7.64
CA GLY A 220 2.48 -12.33 -7.86
C GLY A 220 3.79 -11.64 -7.49
N LEU A 221 4.38 -11.99 -6.33
CA LEU A 221 5.69 -11.49 -5.91
C LEU A 221 6.81 -11.93 -6.88
N PHE A 222 6.79 -13.19 -7.32
CA PHE A 222 7.80 -13.72 -8.24
C PHE A 222 7.76 -13.07 -9.63
N LEU A 223 6.58 -12.99 -10.25
CA LEU A 223 6.40 -12.37 -11.56
C LEU A 223 6.72 -10.88 -11.53
N SER A 224 6.31 -10.19 -10.47
CA SER A 224 6.64 -8.77 -10.26
C SER A 224 8.15 -8.55 -10.19
N HIS A 225 8.87 -9.38 -9.43
CA HIS A 225 10.33 -9.28 -9.35
C HIS A 225 10.99 -9.45 -10.71
N ARG A 226 10.57 -10.46 -11.49
CA ARG A 226 11.17 -10.76 -12.80
C ARG A 226 10.88 -9.68 -13.86
N ALA A 227 9.67 -9.11 -13.87
CA ALA A 227 9.30 -8.06 -14.82
C ALA A 227 10.04 -6.74 -14.56
N MET A 228 10.43 -6.48 -13.31
CA MET A 228 11.05 -5.22 -12.87
C MET A 228 12.57 -5.16 -13.02
N GLN A 229 13.26 -6.30 -12.95
CA GLN A 229 14.71 -6.36 -13.16
C GLN A 229 15.20 -5.65 -14.44
N PRO A 230 14.61 -5.88 -15.64
CA PRO A 230 15.06 -5.21 -16.85
C PRO A 230 14.83 -3.70 -16.82
N ALA A 231 13.71 -3.23 -16.28
CA ALA A 231 13.42 -1.80 -16.16
C ALA A 231 14.39 -1.09 -15.21
N ARG A 232 14.70 -1.70 -14.06
CA ARG A 232 15.69 -1.15 -13.12
C ARG A 232 17.09 -1.10 -13.75
N LEU A 233 17.49 -2.17 -14.42
CA LEU A 233 18.78 -2.23 -15.12
C LEU A 233 18.88 -1.18 -16.23
N ALA A 234 17.82 -1.01 -17.03
CA ALA A 234 17.77 0.02 -18.07
C ALA A 234 17.90 1.43 -17.47
N PHE A 235 17.19 1.71 -16.38
CA PHE A 235 17.24 3.00 -15.71
C PHE A 235 18.63 3.31 -15.13
N THR A 236 19.25 2.37 -14.42
CA THR A 236 20.62 2.53 -13.90
C THR A 236 21.65 2.69 -15.01
N ARG A 237 21.53 1.95 -16.11
CA ARG A 237 22.40 2.11 -17.29
C ARG A 237 22.24 3.48 -17.93
N GLN A 238 21.01 3.98 -18.04
CA GLN A 238 20.74 5.32 -18.56
C GLN A 238 21.40 6.40 -17.69
N GLN A 239 21.31 6.29 -16.36
CA GLN A 239 21.98 7.20 -15.43
C GLN A 239 23.50 7.18 -15.58
N SER A 240 24.09 5.98 -15.63
CA SER A 240 25.54 5.79 -15.83
C SER A 240 26.01 6.35 -17.19
N PHE A 241 25.24 6.14 -18.25
CA PHE A 241 25.51 6.72 -19.56
C PHE A 241 25.49 8.25 -19.54
N ILE A 242 24.49 8.87 -18.91
CA ILE A 242 24.42 10.34 -18.77
C ILE A 242 25.61 10.87 -17.99
N ALA A 243 26.01 10.20 -16.90
CA ALA A 243 27.17 10.58 -16.11
C ALA A 243 28.47 10.52 -16.93
N ASN A 244 28.69 9.42 -17.65
CA ASN A 244 29.89 9.23 -18.47
C ASN A 244 29.94 10.23 -19.63
N ALA A 245 28.83 10.40 -20.38
CA ALA A 245 28.73 11.37 -21.46
C ALA A 245 28.99 12.81 -20.97
N SER A 246 28.47 13.17 -19.78
CA SER A 246 28.70 14.49 -19.19
C SER A 246 30.17 14.72 -18.84
N HIS A 247 30.86 13.69 -18.34
CA HIS A 247 32.29 13.75 -18.07
C HIS A 247 33.12 13.89 -19.34
N GLU A 248 32.81 13.12 -20.37
CA GLU A 248 33.51 13.16 -21.66
C GLU A 248 33.27 14.48 -22.41
N LEU A 249 32.10 15.11 -22.25
CA LEU A 249 31.80 16.42 -22.85
C LEU A 249 32.43 17.60 -22.12
N ARG A 250 32.65 17.51 -20.80
CA ARG A 250 33.24 18.60 -20.03
C ARG A 250 34.62 18.98 -20.54
N THR A 251 35.50 18.00 -20.71
CA THR A 251 36.89 18.22 -21.11
C THR A 251 37.02 19.00 -22.42
N PRO A 252 36.41 18.60 -23.56
CA PRO A 252 36.51 19.36 -24.81
C PRO A 252 35.85 20.74 -24.70
N LEU A 253 34.78 20.90 -23.91
CA LEU A 253 34.15 22.20 -23.70
C LEU A 253 35.04 23.15 -22.87
N THR A 254 35.73 22.65 -21.85
CA THR A 254 36.72 23.43 -21.10
C THR A 254 37.84 23.92 -22.02
N PHE A 255 38.36 23.06 -22.90
CA PHE A 255 39.36 23.47 -23.88
C PHE A 255 38.83 24.51 -24.89
N LEU A 256 37.59 24.35 -25.35
CA LEU A 256 36.97 25.31 -26.27
C LEU A 256 36.80 26.69 -25.61
N CYS A 257 36.35 26.73 -24.35
CA CYS A 257 36.23 27.98 -23.59
C CYS A 257 37.59 28.66 -23.41
N ALA A 258 38.62 27.90 -22.99
CA ALA A 258 39.96 28.44 -22.78
C ALA A 258 40.57 29.00 -24.07
N ASN A 259 40.42 28.29 -25.20
CA ASN A 259 40.91 28.76 -26.49
C ASN A 259 40.18 30.01 -26.97
N ALA A 260 38.85 30.07 -26.81
CA ALA A 260 38.09 31.27 -27.16
C ALA A 260 38.49 32.47 -26.29
N GLU A 261 38.71 32.26 -24.99
CA GLU A 261 39.16 33.30 -24.05
C GLU A 261 40.54 33.85 -24.43
N ILE A 262 41.51 32.98 -24.75
CA ILE A 262 42.84 33.38 -25.24
C ILE A 262 42.73 34.22 -26.53
N LEU A 263 41.89 33.81 -27.48
CA LEU A 263 41.71 34.58 -28.72
C LEU A 263 41.04 35.95 -28.47
N LEU A 264 40.14 36.03 -27.48
CA LEU A 264 39.48 37.27 -27.10
C LEU A 264 40.41 38.24 -26.34
N GLU A 265 41.49 37.76 -25.71
CA GLU A 265 42.54 38.65 -25.16
C GLU A 265 43.20 39.48 -26.28
N GLU A 266 43.27 38.95 -27.49
CA GLU A 266 43.79 39.63 -28.69
C GLU A 266 42.72 40.39 -29.50
N ARG A 267 41.54 40.67 -28.91
CA ARG A 267 40.39 41.31 -29.59
C ARG A 267 40.70 42.59 -30.38
N ASN A 268 41.75 43.32 -30.01
CA ASN A 268 42.14 44.56 -30.67
C ASN A 268 42.83 44.34 -32.02
N TYR A 269 43.29 43.12 -32.30
CA TYR A 269 43.98 42.72 -33.53
C TYR A 269 43.07 41.92 -34.48
N LEU A 270 41.83 41.61 -34.05
CA LEU A 270 40.86 40.84 -34.81
C LEU A 270 39.84 41.76 -35.52
N PRO A 271 39.33 41.36 -36.70
CA PRO A 271 38.17 42.00 -37.30
C PRO A 271 36.98 42.01 -36.33
N PRO A 272 36.14 43.09 -36.31
CA PRO A 272 35.01 43.17 -35.39
C PRO A 272 34.01 42.01 -35.51
N GLU A 273 33.82 41.49 -36.73
CA GLU A 273 32.94 40.33 -36.99
C GLU A 273 33.49 39.05 -36.34
N ASP A 274 34.80 38.84 -36.35
CA ASP A 274 35.45 37.68 -35.73
C ASP A 274 35.37 37.76 -34.20
N VAL A 275 35.51 38.95 -33.63
CA VAL A 275 35.31 39.17 -32.18
C VAL A 275 33.89 38.79 -31.78
N THR A 276 32.88 39.24 -32.51
CA THR A 276 31.49 38.88 -32.22
C THR A 276 31.24 37.37 -32.34
N LEU A 277 31.82 36.71 -33.35
CA LEU A 277 31.73 35.25 -33.48
C LEU A 277 32.41 34.51 -32.31
N LEU A 278 33.57 34.99 -31.85
CA LEU A 278 34.30 34.39 -30.73
C LEU A 278 33.55 34.58 -29.41
N GLU A 279 32.92 35.74 -29.19
CA GLU A 279 32.03 36.00 -28.04
C GLU A 279 30.82 35.06 -28.06
N ASP A 280 30.21 34.83 -29.22
CA ASP A 280 29.10 33.88 -29.39
C ASP A 280 29.55 32.43 -29.11
N ILE A 281 30.72 32.01 -29.63
CA ILE A 281 31.29 30.68 -29.38
C ILE A 281 31.61 30.50 -27.88
N GLN A 282 32.24 31.49 -27.25
CA GLN A 282 32.56 31.45 -25.83
C GLN A 282 31.28 31.32 -24.99
N THR A 283 30.25 32.10 -25.33
CA THR A 283 28.95 32.07 -24.65
C THR A 283 28.29 30.70 -24.76
N GLU A 284 28.23 30.12 -25.96
CA GLU A 284 27.59 28.81 -26.16
C GLU A 284 28.44 27.67 -25.56
N ALA A 285 29.77 27.71 -25.65
CA ALA A 285 30.65 26.73 -25.03
C ALA A 285 30.50 26.72 -23.50
N THR A 286 30.42 27.91 -22.89
CA THR A 286 30.17 28.06 -21.45
C THR A 286 28.80 27.52 -21.06
N HIS A 287 27.77 27.80 -21.87
CA HIS A 287 26.42 27.27 -21.67
C HIS A 287 26.37 25.73 -21.76
N MET A 288 27.04 25.14 -22.76
CA MET A 288 27.16 23.68 -22.90
C MET A 288 27.92 23.06 -21.71
N ALA A 289 29.00 23.70 -21.24
CA ALA A 289 29.78 23.22 -20.09
C ALA A 289 28.93 23.20 -18.82
N ALA A 290 28.15 24.25 -18.59
CA ALA A 290 27.20 24.31 -17.49
C ALA A 290 26.11 23.23 -17.58
N LEU A 291 25.61 22.93 -18.78
CA LEU A 291 24.64 21.85 -19.00
C LEU A 291 25.23 20.47 -18.66
N ALA A 292 26.43 20.17 -19.15
CA ALA A 292 27.13 18.92 -18.85
C ALA A 292 27.39 18.76 -17.34
N ASN A 293 27.83 19.82 -16.66
CA ASN A 293 28.04 19.81 -15.21
C ASN A 293 26.75 19.55 -14.44
N ASN A 294 25.67 20.19 -14.84
CA ASN A 294 24.35 20.01 -14.24
C ASN A 294 23.83 18.58 -14.43
N MET A 295 24.00 18.00 -15.63
CA MET A 295 23.64 16.62 -15.91
C MET A 295 24.44 15.62 -15.07
N LEU A 296 25.75 15.82 -14.93
CA LEU A 296 26.57 14.98 -14.07
C LEU A 296 26.12 15.05 -12.61
N THR A 297 25.88 16.27 -12.10
CA THR A 297 25.46 16.49 -10.72
C THR A 297 24.16 15.76 -10.44
N LEU A 298 23.18 15.85 -11.36
CA LEU A 298 21.92 15.11 -11.26
C LEU A 298 22.13 13.60 -11.32
N ALA A 299 22.95 13.09 -12.23
CA ALA A 299 23.20 11.65 -12.32
C ALA A 299 23.83 11.11 -11.03
N ARG A 300 24.76 11.86 -10.41
CA ARG A 300 25.36 11.49 -9.12
C ARG A 300 24.36 11.53 -7.96
N LEU A 301 23.49 12.54 -7.93
CA LEU A 301 22.41 12.66 -6.95
C LEU A 301 21.44 11.47 -7.06
N ASP A 302 21.07 11.10 -8.28
CA ASP A 302 20.13 10.00 -8.55
C ASP A 302 20.68 8.62 -8.22
N MET A 303 21.98 8.40 -8.48
CA MET A 303 22.64 7.14 -8.16
C MET A 303 22.87 6.97 -6.65
N GLY A 304 22.64 8.01 -5.84
CA GLY A 304 23.10 8.05 -4.45
C GLY A 304 24.63 8.01 -4.32
N ASP A 305 25.33 8.20 -5.45
CA ASP A 305 26.79 8.19 -5.57
C ASP A 305 27.42 9.49 -5.09
N ILE A 306 26.61 10.54 -4.88
CA ILE A 306 26.87 11.44 -3.76
C ILE A 306 26.60 10.64 -2.48
N LYS A 307 27.44 9.64 -2.23
CA LYS A 307 27.97 9.46 -0.89
C LYS A 307 28.54 10.83 -0.61
N LEU A 308 27.76 11.66 0.09
CA LEU A 308 28.30 12.78 0.86
C LEU A 308 29.49 12.14 1.54
N HIS A 309 30.68 12.37 0.98
CA HIS A 309 31.87 11.72 1.49
C HIS A 309 31.88 12.12 2.96
N HIS A 310 32.19 11.15 3.82
CA HIS A 310 31.96 11.16 5.25
C HIS A 310 32.63 12.33 6.03
N GLU A 311 33.05 13.39 5.36
CA GLU A 311 33.40 14.71 5.85
C GLU A 311 32.12 15.58 5.90
N HIS A 312 31.26 15.25 6.87
CA HIS A 312 30.24 16.18 7.32
C HIS A 312 30.95 17.29 8.10
N ASP A 313 31.41 18.32 7.39
CA ASP A 313 31.99 19.48 8.05
C ASP A 313 30.89 20.25 8.78
N ILE A 314 31.23 20.68 9.99
CA ILE A 314 30.41 21.67 10.70
C ILE A 314 30.67 22.99 10.00
N LEU A 315 29.69 23.45 9.23
CA LEU A 315 29.80 24.67 8.44
C LEU A 315 28.92 25.78 9.01
N ASP A 316 29.45 27.00 9.00
CA ASP A 316 28.67 28.19 9.28
C ASP A 316 27.88 28.58 8.02
N LEU A 317 26.60 28.25 8.00
CA LEU A 317 25.70 28.54 6.89
C LEU A 317 25.59 30.06 6.64
N THR A 318 25.80 30.88 7.67
CA THR A 318 25.73 32.33 7.54
C THR A 318 26.94 32.87 6.80
N ALA A 319 28.14 32.37 7.10
CA ALA A 319 29.35 32.71 6.35
C ALA A 319 29.24 32.28 4.87
N LEU A 320 28.61 31.13 4.61
CA LEU A 320 28.35 30.64 3.25
C LEU A 320 27.37 31.54 2.50
N ALA A 321 26.28 31.95 3.15
CA ALA A 321 25.30 32.89 2.59
C ALA A 321 25.95 34.25 2.23
N GLU A 322 26.82 34.77 3.10
CA GLU A 322 27.58 35.99 2.82
C GLU A 322 28.56 35.83 1.65
N SER A 323 29.23 34.68 1.56
CA SER A 323 30.10 34.35 0.42
C SER A 323 29.32 34.40 -0.89
N ALA A 324 28.17 33.74 -0.92
CA ALA A 324 27.32 33.72 -2.11
C ALA A 324 26.78 35.10 -2.48
N VAL A 325 26.44 35.95 -1.49
CA VAL A 325 26.06 37.36 -1.73
C VAL A 325 27.22 38.17 -2.33
N ARG A 326 28.45 37.98 -1.85
CA ARG A 326 29.63 38.65 -2.44
C ARG A 326 29.83 38.24 -3.90
N GLN A 327 29.66 36.96 -4.22
CA GLN A 327 29.79 36.43 -5.58
C GLN A 327 28.68 36.95 -6.50
N GLY A 328 27.43 37.01 -6.02
CA GLY A 328 26.28 37.49 -6.78
C GLY A 328 26.26 39.01 -7.00
N LYS A 329 27.12 39.78 -6.32
CA LYS A 329 27.08 41.24 -6.32
C LYS A 329 27.30 41.84 -7.72
N ALA A 330 28.29 41.36 -8.46
CA ALA A 330 28.58 41.88 -9.80
C ALA A 330 27.39 41.69 -10.76
N LEU A 331 26.72 40.54 -10.69
CA LEU A 331 25.54 40.24 -11.49
C LEU A 331 24.33 41.09 -11.07
N ALA A 332 24.16 41.31 -9.77
CA ALA A 332 23.10 42.16 -9.24
C ALA A 332 23.30 43.64 -9.64
N ASP A 333 24.53 44.15 -9.54
CA ASP A 333 24.90 45.51 -9.92
C ASP A 333 24.68 45.73 -11.44
N GLN A 334 25.02 44.76 -12.29
CA GLN A 334 24.77 44.82 -13.74
C GLN A 334 23.28 44.91 -14.10
N ARG A 335 22.39 44.49 -13.19
CA ARG A 335 20.94 44.43 -13.39
C ARG A 335 20.17 45.45 -12.55
N ASP A 336 20.88 46.38 -11.90
CA ASP A 336 20.32 47.37 -10.97
C ASP A 336 19.48 46.73 -9.85
N ILE A 337 20.01 45.68 -9.19
CA ILE A 337 19.31 44.96 -8.11
C ILE A 337 20.07 45.09 -6.80
N HIS A 338 19.38 45.47 -5.73
CA HIS A 338 19.95 45.54 -4.39
C HIS A 338 20.03 44.14 -3.75
N LEU A 339 21.26 43.65 -3.52
CA LEU A 339 21.53 42.35 -2.92
C LEU A 339 22.10 42.49 -1.50
N ARG A 340 21.50 41.82 -0.51
CA ARG A 340 22.00 41.82 0.88
C ARG A 340 21.72 40.51 1.63
N ALA A 341 22.48 40.26 2.70
CA ALA A 341 22.29 39.15 3.63
C ALA A 341 21.93 39.67 5.04
N GLU A 342 21.00 39.02 5.71
CA GLU A 342 20.52 39.31 7.05
C GLU A 342 20.37 38.02 7.86
N GLY A 343 20.48 38.10 9.19
CA GLY A 343 20.26 36.94 10.08
C GLY A 343 21.22 36.88 11.27
N PRO A 344 20.92 36.01 12.25
CA PRO A 344 21.81 35.77 13.37
C PRO A 344 23.06 35.01 12.91
N LYS A 345 24.19 35.25 13.59
CA LYS A 345 25.49 34.65 13.28
C LYS A 345 26.17 34.14 14.55
N PRO A 346 26.88 33.00 14.54
CA PRO A 346 26.95 31.98 13.48
C PRO A 346 25.80 30.95 13.58
N LEU A 347 25.45 30.31 12.45
CA LEU A 347 24.47 29.21 12.41
C LEU A 347 25.11 27.97 11.80
N TYR A 348 25.16 26.88 12.56
CA TYR A 348 25.89 25.68 12.16
C TYR A 348 24.98 24.60 11.59
N VAL A 349 25.39 24.03 10.47
CA VAL A 349 24.78 22.83 9.87
C VAL A 349 25.88 21.82 9.53
N ILE A 350 25.47 20.59 9.26
CA ILE A 350 26.34 19.55 8.72
C ILE A 350 26.12 19.49 7.20
N GLY A 351 27.20 19.50 6.42
CA GLY A 351 27.07 19.37 4.97
C GLY A 351 28.36 19.56 4.18
N ASP A 352 28.22 19.41 2.88
CA ASP A 352 29.26 19.71 1.90
C ASP A 352 29.17 21.21 1.54
N PRO A 353 30.21 22.02 1.84
CA PRO A 353 30.18 23.45 1.61
C PRO A 353 30.05 23.81 0.12
N ILE A 354 30.64 23.01 -0.78
CA ILE A 354 30.61 23.27 -2.23
C ILE A 354 29.19 23.06 -2.76
N LEU A 355 28.53 21.98 -2.36
CA LEU A 355 27.16 21.69 -2.81
C LEU A 355 26.13 22.66 -2.22
N LEU A 356 26.29 23.04 -0.95
CA LEU A 356 25.41 24.05 -0.34
C LEU A 356 25.63 25.43 -0.95
N GLU A 357 26.87 25.82 -1.23
CA GLU A 357 27.16 27.09 -1.93
C GLU A 357 26.56 27.09 -3.33
N GLN A 358 26.73 26.00 -4.09
CA GLN A 358 26.09 25.83 -5.40
C GLN A 358 24.57 25.99 -5.32
N THR A 359 23.94 25.43 -4.28
CA THR A 359 22.49 25.58 -4.07
C THR A 359 22.11 27.05 -3.85
N ILE A 360 22.85 27.75 -3.00
CA ILE A 360 22.59 29.16 -2.70
C ILE A 360 22.77 30.02 -3.94
N LEU A 361 23.85 29.81 -4.71
CA LEU A 361 24.12 30.52 -5.96
C LEU A 361 23.01 30.29 -6.99
N VAL A 362 22.54 29.05 -7.17
CA VAL A 362 21.41 28.75 -8.07
C VAL A 362 20.15 29.52 -7.69
N LEU A 363 19.86 29.65 -6.39
CA LEU A 363 18.70 30.40 -5.93
C LEU A 363 18.89 31.91 -6.13
N LEU A 364 20.06 32.44 -5.81
CA LEU A 364 20.44 33.84 -6.01
C LEU A 364 20.38 34.25 -7.49
N GLU A 365 20.95 33.44 -8.38
CA GLU A 365 20.91 33.69 -9.82
C GLU A 365 19.48 33.77 -10.34
N ASN A 366 18.59 32.86 -9.90
CA ASN A 366 17.18 32.92 -10.27
C ASN A 366 16.50 34.18 -9.71
N ALA A 367 16.76 34.53 -8.45
CA ALA A 367 16.21 35.71 -7.78
C ALA A 367 16.64 37.02 -8.46
N ILE A 368 17.88 37.10 -8.95
CA ILE A 368 18.42 38.25 -9.69
C ILE A 368 17.86 38.29 -11.12
N LYS A 369 17.88 37.15 -11.80
CA LYS A 369 17.57 37.06 -13.22
C LYS A 369 16.09 37.30 -13.54
N TYR A 370 15.18 36.87 -12.66
CA TYR A 370 13.74 37.07 -12.80
C TYR A 370 13.24 38.25 -11.95
N ASN A 371 14.14 39.12 -11.51
CA ASN A 371 13.78 40.35 -10.81
C ASN A 371 13.32 41.46 -11.76
N ARG A 372 12.85 42.55 -11.16
CA ARG A 372 12.58 43.81 -11.85
C ARG A 372 13.78 44.76 -11.69
N PRO A 373 13.97 45.72 -12.62
CA PRO A 373 14.95 46.80 -12.44
C PRO A 373 14.68 47.55 -11.14
N ASN A 374 15.74 47.92 -10.41
CA ASN A 374 15.67 48.52 -9.06
C ASN A 374 15.00 47.62 -8.00
N GLY A 375 14.90 46.31 -8.26
CA GLY A 375 14.40 45.34 -7.31
C GLY A 375 15.40 45.03 -6.19
N GLN A 376 14.99 44.18 -5.26
CA GLN A 376 15.86 43.69 -4.19
C GLN A 376 15.85 42.17 -4.11
N VAL A 377 16.97 41.62 -3.62
CA VAL A 377 17.11 40.23 -3.20
C VAL A 377 17.73 40.20 -1.80
N VAL A 378 17.06 39.52 -0.87
CA VAL A 378 17.49 39.40 0.52
C VAL A 378 17.71 37.93 0.86
N LEU A 379 18.89 37.59 1.36
CA LEU A 379 19.18 36.28 1.97
C LEU A 379 19.02 36.38 3.48
N CYS A 380 18.02 35.70 4.02
CA CYS A 380 17.76 35.66 5.45
C CYS A 380 18.15 34.29 6.02
N THR A 381 19.03 34.27 7.02
CA THR A 381 19.25 33.07 7.84
C THR A 381 18.50 33.20 9.15
N SER A 382 18.02 32.07 9.68
CA SER A 382 17.39 31.99 11.00
C SER A 382 17.51 30.58 11.57
N GLN A 383 17.34 30.44 12.88
CA GLN A 383 17.28 29.13 13.53
C GLN A 383 16.00 29.04 14.37
N GLU A 384 15.32 27.90 14.25
CA GLU A 384 14.13 27.57 15.02
C GLU A 384 14.30 26.14 15.55
N ASN A 385 14.51 26.01 16.86
CA ASN A 385 14.80 24.75 17.54
C ASN A 385 15.98 24.00 16.89
N ASP A 386 15.75 22.76 16.47
CA ASP A 386 16.71 21.87 15.82
C ASP A 386 16.79 22.06 14.29
N THR A 387 16.35 23.21 13.78
CA THR A 387 16.41 23.51 12.33
C THR A 387 16.99 24.89 12.04
N VAL A 388 17.87 24.95 11.04
CA VAL A 388 18.38 26.20 10.45
C VAL A 388 17.65 26.44 9.13
N ARG A 389 17.13 27.65 8.95
CA ARG A 389 16.44 28.08 7.74
C ARG A 389 17.27 29.12 7.00
N LEU A 390 17.41 28.94 5.68
CA LEU A 390 17.94 29.93 4.75
C LEU A 390 16.83 30.28 3.76
N GLU A 391 16.49 31.56 3.67
CA GLU A 391 15.44 32.08 2.81
C GLU A 391 16.03 33.06 1.80
N VAL A 392 15.79 32.81 0.51
CA VAL A 392 16.13 33.73 -0.59
C VAL A 392 14.84 34.42 -1.03
N GLN A 393 14.71 35.71 -0.74
CA GLN A 393 13.53 36.50 -1.07
C GLN A 393 13.84 37.54 -2.14
N ASP A 394 13.04 37.60 -3.20
CA ASP A 394 13.10 38.60 -4.27
C ASP A 394 11.80 39.40 -4.38
N THR A 395 11.89 40.57 -5.02
CA THR A 395 10.76 41.43 -5.41
C THR A 395 10.45 41.36 -6.91
N GLY A 396 10.74 40.22 -7.52
CA GLY A 396 10.66 40.03 -8.96
C GLY A 396 9.25 39.86 -9.50
N ILE A 397 9.16 39.24 -10.67
CA ILE A 397 7.88 39.03 -11.38
C ILE A 397 6.95 38.05 -10.67
N GLY A 398 7.46 37.27 -9.71
CA GLY A 398 6.68 36.22 -9.05
C GLY A 398 6.32 35.06 -9.98
N ILE A 399 5.62 34.07 -9.43
CA ILE A 399 5.29 32.81 -10.09
C ILE A 399 3.81 32.50 -9.84
N ALA A 400 3.07 32.18 -10.91
CA ALA A 400 1.67 31.79 -10.80
C ALA A 400 1.50 30.48 -10.00
N PRO A 401 0.45 30.34 -9.17
CA PRO A 401 0.24 29.17 -8.31
C PRO A 401 0.25 27.83 -9.04
N GLU A 402 -0.24 27.79 -10.28
CA GLU A 402 -0.28 26.60 -11.14
C GLU A 402 1.11 26.04 -11.50
N HIS A 403 2.16 26.87 -11.43
CA HIS A 403 3.53 26.45 -11.73
C HIS A 403 4.29 25.99 -10.48
N LEU A 404 3.90 26.44 -9.29
CA LEU A 404 4.60 26.14 -8.03
C LEU A 404 4.82 24.63 -7.77
N PRO A 405 3.84 23.72 -8.00
CA PRO A 405 4.04 22.29 -7.77
C PRO A 405 5.11 21.67 -8.68
N ARG A 406 5.30 22.28 -9.86
CA ARG A 406 6.18 21.80 -10.92
C ARG A 406 7.58 22.41 -10.84
N LEU A 407 7.77 23.46 -10.03
CA LEU A 407 9.09 24.01 -9.77
C LEU A 407 9.99 22.93 -9.17
N GLY A 408 11.15 22.72 -9.79
CA GLY A 408 12.09 21.65 -9.44
C GLY A 408 11.89 20.34 -10.22
N GLU A 409 10.89 20.25 -11.12
CA GLU A 409 10.90 19.26 -12.20
C GLU A 409 12.08 19.55 -13.15
N ARG A 410 12.71 18.48 -13.67
CA ARG A 410 13.84 18.63 -14.61
C ARG A 410 13.36 19.28 -15.91
N PHE A 411 14.12 20.24 -16.41
CA PHE A 411 13.85 20.97 -17.64
C PHE A 411 12.54 21.79 -17.64
N TYR A 412 11.83 21.85 -16.50
CA TYR A 412 10.60 22.61 -16.41
C TYR A 412 10.88 24.11 -16.34
N ARG A 413 10.07 24.87 -17.09
CA ARG A 413 10.16 26.33 -17.21
C ARG A 413 8.75 26.87 -17.40
N VAL A 414 8.45 27.97 -16.71
CA VAL A 414 7.15 28.65 -16.77
C VAL A 414 6.83 29.14 -18.19
N ASP A 415 7.82 29.71 -18.90
CA ASP A 415 7.55 30.36 -20.18
C ASP A 415 8.66 30.11 -21.23
N LYS A 416 8.43 29.26 -22.23
CA LYS A 416 9.48 28.81 -23.17
C LYS A 416 10.03 29.92 -24.07
N ALA A 417 9.23 30.93 -24.41
CA ALA A 417 9.60 32.01 -25.34
C ALA A 417 10.44 33.10 -24.65
N ARG A 418 9.95 33.65 -23.53
CA ARG A 418 10.67 34.65 -22.74
C ARG A 418 11.95 34.10 -22.13
N SER A 419 11.95 32.82 -21.71
CA SER A 419 13.12 32.25 -21.02
C SER A 419 14.31 31.96 -21.95
N ARG A 420 14.14 31.82 -23.28
CA ARG A 420 15.30 31.69 -24.20
C ARG A 420 16.17 32.94 -24.21
N ALA A 421 15.55 34.13 -24.19
CA ALA A 421 16.25 35.41 -24.14
C ALA A 421 17.02 35.63 -22.82
N VAL A 422 16.56 35.01 -21.73
CA VAL A 422 17.17 35.17 -20.40
C VAL A 422 18.14 34.00 -20.05
N GLY A 423 18.28 33.00 -20.94
CA GLY A 423 19.27 31.89 -20.88
C GLY A 423 19.13 30.94 -19.68
N GLY A 424 18.83 29.64 -19.86
CA GLY A 424 18.84 28.70 -18.71
C GLY A 424 18.29 27.31 -19.01
N THR A 425 18.89 26.30 -18.39
CA THR A 425 18.66 24.88 -18.71
C THR A 425 17.40 24.28 -18.08
N GLY A 426 16.84 24.92 -17.04
CA GLY A 426 15.76 24.35 -16.23
C GLY A 426 16.21 23.22 -15.29
N LEU A 427 17.52 23.06 -15.07
CA LEU A 427 18.07 22.03 -14.18
C LEU A 427 18.43 22.56 -12.79
N GLY A 428 18.70 23.87 -12.64
CA GLY A 428 19.17 24.46 -11.39
C GLY A 428 18.30 24.12 -10.18
N LEU A 429 16.99 24.40 -10.23
CA LEU A 429 16.09 24.11 -9.11
C LEU A 429 15.97 22.61 -8.80
N SER A 430 16.10 21.74 -9.80
CA SER A 430 16.11 20.29 -9.60
C SER A 430 17.39 19.81 -8.89
N ILE A 431 18.53 20.43 -9.20
CA ILE A 431 19.82 20.18 -8.54
C ILE A 431 19.76 20.69 -7.09
N ALA A 432 19.34 21.94 -6.88
CA ALA A 432 19.16 22.52 -5.54
C ALA A 432 18.28 21.63 -4.66
N ARG A 433 17.13 21.16 -5.19
CA ARG A 433 16.24 20.25 -4.46
C ARG A 433 16.92 18.90 -4.14
N GLY A 434 17.71 18.35 -5.06
CA GLY A 434 18.46 17.12 -4.85
C GLY A 434 19.54 17.28 -3.78
N ILE A 435 20.31 18.37 -3.82
CA ILE A 435 21.34 18.68 -2.83
C ILE A 435 20.73 18.85 -1.43
N ILE A 436 19.68 19.67 -1.29
CA ILE A 436 19.02 19.89 0.01
C ILE A 436 18.46 18.59 0.57
N ARG A 437 17.87 17.75 -0.29
CA ARG A 437 17.38 16.42 0.12
C ARG A 437 18.51 15.50 0.58
N ALA A 438 19.65 15.51 -0.11
CA ALA A 438 20.83 14.75 0.29
C ALA A 438 21.32 15.19 1.69
N HIS A 439 21.19 16.47 2.02
CA HIS A 439 21.49 17.04 3.34
C HIS A 439 20.39 16.84 4.40
N GLY A 440 19.37 16.03 4.13
CA GLY A 440 18.26 15.79 5.07
C GLY A 440 17.32 16.98 5.26
N GLY A 441 17.38 17.97 4.36
CA GLY A 441 16.58 19.19 4.42
C GLY A 441 15.35 19.18 3.52
N SER A 442 14.66 20.32 3.50
CA SER A 442 13.54 20.59 2.59
C SER A 442 13.67 21.95 1.90
N LEU A 443 13.12 22.06 0.69
CA LEU A 443 13.10 23.27 -0.12
C LEU A 443 11.67 23.59 -0.54
N GLN A 444 11.18 24.78 -0.17
CA GLN A 444 9.80 25.24 -0.40
C GLN A 444 9.78 26.57 -1.15
N PHE A 445 8.76 26.77 -1.99
CA PHE A 445 8.54 28.01 -2.73
C PHE A 445 7.27 28.70 -2.24
N VAL A 446 7.37 29.99 -1.97
CA VAL A 446 6.24 30.88 -1.71
C VAL A 446 6.33 32.03 -2.70
N SER A 447 5.35 32.19 -3.56
CA SER A 447 5.38 33.23 -4.59
C SER A 447 3.98 33.77 -4.84
N GLN A 448 3.92 35.05 -5.19
CA GLN A 448 2.71 35.67 -5.73
C GLN A 448 3.10 36.45 -7.00
N PRO A 449 2.33 36.31 -8.10
CA PRO A 449 2.56 37.11 -9.30
C PRO A 449 2.68 38.59 -8.96
N GLU A 450 3.65 39.24 -9.58
CA GLU A 450 3.95 40.66 -9.45
C GLU A 450 4.38 41.15 -8.05
N GLN A 451 4.57 40.24 -7.08
CA GLN A 451 5.05 40.58 -5.73
C GLN A 451 6.42 39.99 -5.39
N GLY A 452 6.87 38.98 -6.15
CA GLY A 452 8.15 38.32 -5.98
C GLY A 452 8.05 36.90 -5.45
N THR A 453 9.19 36.31 -5.14
CA THR A 453 9.31 34.91 -4.69
C THR A 453 10.18 34.80 -3.45
N ALA A 454 9.82 33.89 -2.55
CA ALA A 454 10.62 33.46 -1.43
C ALA A 454 10.88 31.95 -1.53
N VAL A 455 12.15 31.57 -1.55
CA VAL A 455 12.59 30.16 -1.54
C VAL A 455 13.16 29.84 -0.17
N LYS A 456 12.53 28.90 0.53
CA LYS A 456 12.88 28.51 1.91
C LYS A 456 13.59 27.16 1.90
N ILE A 457 14.84 27.15 2.32
CA ILE A 457 15.64 25.96 2.63
C ILE A 457 15.58 25.74 4.12
N THR A 458 15.27 24.51 4.55
CA THR A 458 15.35 24.10 5.96
C THR A 458 16.31 22.93 6.08
N LEU A 459 17.31 23.05 6.95
CA LEU A 459 18.34 22.04 7.23
C LEU A 459 18.32 21.69 8.73
N PRO A 460 18.70 20.46 9.11
CA PRO A 460 18.92 20.12 10.52
C PRO A 460 20.00 21.02 11.13
N ALA A 461 19.70 21.63 12.28
CA ALA A 461 20.67 22.42 13.02
C ALA A 461 21.69 21.51 13.70
N MET A 462 22.94 21.95 13.74
CA MET A 462 23.90 21.42 14.69
C MET A 462 23.93 22.30 15.92
N ASN A 463 23.47 21.74 17.04
CA ASN A 463 23.72 22.31 18.35
C ASN A 463 25.23 22.15 18.64
N ALA A 464 26.01 23.22 18.40
CA ALA A 464 27.45 23.19 18.59
C ALA A 464 27.79 22.77 20.05
N PRO A 465 28.71 21.81 20.28
CA PRO A 465 29.21 21.58 21.63
C PRO A 465 30.05 22.79 22.05
N LEU A 466 29.62 23.46 23.12
CA LEU A 466 30.42 24.44 23.86
C LEU A 466 31.70 23.76 24.38
N ARG A 467 32.86 24.00 23.75
CA ARG A 467 34.10 24.51 24.38
C ARG A 467 35.32 24.44 23.45
N PRO A 468 36.24 25.43 23.52
CA PRO A 468 37.57 25.32 22.93
C PRO A 468 38.38 24.26 23.67
N ARG A 469 39.12 23.42 22.93
CA ARG A 469 40.26 22.68 23.48
C ARG A 469 41.33 23.71 23.85
N VAL A 470 41.34 24.12 25.11
CA VAL A 470 42.51 24.78 25.70
C VAL A 470 43.64 23.74 25.63
N ALA A 471 44.70 24.10 24.92
CA ALA A 471 45.97 23.40 25.02
C ALA A 471 46.47 23.61 26.46
N GLU A 472 46.33 22.58 27.31
CA GLU A 472 47.11 22.52 28.54
C GLU A 472 48.55 22.21 28.14
N GLY A 473 49.37 23.27 28.13
CA GLY A 473 50.80 23.14 28.33
C GLY A 473 51.07 22.81 29.79
N GLY A 474 51.90 21.80 30.00
CA GLY A 474 52.47 21.36 31.27
C GLY A 474 53.55 20.32 30.99
#